data_AF-A0A899G2E6-F1
#
_entry.id   AF-A0A899G2E6-F1
#
_cell.length_a   1.000
_cell.length_b   1.000
_cell.length_c   1.000
_cell.angle_alpha   90.00
_cell.angle_beta   90.00
_cell.angle_gamma   90.00
#
_symmetry.space_group_name_H-M   'P 1'
#
loop_
_entity.id
_entity.type
_entity.pdbx_description
1 polymer ?
#
loop_
_entity_poly.entity_id
_entity_poly.type
_entity_poly.pdbx_seq_one_letter_code
_entity_poly.pdbx_strand_id
1 'polypeptide(L)'
;MDIENQPQENKSLRELFDLAENFRRKIENGSTELLAECISLYEKCHYLSRKLSLFSNNEGIDEISTSEIRFLLIDYYIAELLDKNTTSNRSSAILSSRNLFVSFLTLCENYTLLTNSDKALFNYLNSNETNNEGYINRISDVSRREEKIQRYKREKELNKNISSFLKNPSKDENDLRKHFLEVVQLAIFKSLQSIEQLDLELKMIEISKDKDQDPANNCHRTEAENNIHSTLKTKNNFQKDNPLLDKHGKPLRPFTIVAKREQLKNHVFGPDHNLPTMSIDEYLKEEAKKGNILSNKQIPQNKKEIDQDNIEEIDIEMYKARKWDEFKEENPKGWGNRANRG
;
A
#
# COMPACT_ATOMS: atom_id res chain seq x y z
N MET A 1 3.32 -35.59 -2.96
CA MET A 1 4.10 -36.48 -2.08
C MET A 1 3.18 -36.96 -0.97
N ASP A 2 2.58 -38.11 -1.24
CA ASP A 2 2.11 -39.17 -0.35
C ASP A 2 1.90 -38.79 1.13
N ILE A 3 0.62 -38.63 1.49
CA ILE A 3 0.13 -38.40 2.86
C ILE A 3 -0.12 -39.73 3.60
N GLU A 4 0.20 -40.87 2.98
CA GLU A 4 0.10 -42.20 3.59
C GLU A 4 1.41 -42.57 4.29
N ASN A 5 1.61 -42.06 5.51
CA ASN A 5 2.26 -42.74 6.65
C ASN A 5 2.74 -41.73 7.71
N GLN A 6 1.86 -41.35 8.62
CA GLN A 6 2.23 -40.88 9.96
C GLN A 6 1.22 -41.45 10.98
N PRO A 7 1.68 -42.16 12.03
CA PRO A 7 0.80 -42.64 13.09
C PRO A 7 0.45 -41.48 14.03
N GLN A 8 -0.68 -40.82 13.77
CA GLN A 8 -1.35 -39.90 14.69
C GLN A 8 -2.85 -40.14 14.59
N GLU A 9 -3.30 -41.23 15.20
CA GLU A 9 -4.70 -41.65 15.28
C GLU A 9 -5.56 -40.59 16.00
N ASN A 10 -6.64 -40.17 15.31
CA ASN A 10 -7.92 -39.69 15.84
C ASN A 10 -7.98 -38.43 16.73
N LYS A 11 -7.23 -37.37 16.45
CA LYS A 11 -7.57 -36.04 17.02
C LYS A 11 -8.81 -35.48 16.36
N SER A 12 -9.76 -34.98 17.15
CA SER A 12 -11.00 -34.38 16.61
C SER A 12 -10.71 -33.07 15.88
N LEU A 13 -11.56 -32.67 14.93
CA LEU A 13 -11.41 -31.38 14.21
C LEU A 13 -11.30 -30.20 15.20
N ARG A 14 -12.09 -30.26 16.28
CA ARG A 14 -12.08 -29.24 17.33
C ARG A 14 -10.74 -29.17 18.06
N GLU A 15 -10.18 -30.30 18.45
CA GLU A 15 -8.86 -30.35 19.10
C GLU A 15 -7.74 -29.84 18.19
N LEU A 16 -7.76 -30.22 16.90
CA LEU A 16 -6.78 -29.76 15.93
C LEU A 16 -6.88 -28.25 15.74
N PHE A 17 -8.08 -27.71 15.66
CA PHE A 17 -8.32 -26.28 15.53
C PHE A 17 -7.89 -25.50 16.78
N ASP A 18 -8.21 -26.01 17.97
CA ASP A 18 -7.81 -25.38 19.24
C ASP A 18 -6.27 -25.40 19.41
N LEU A 19 -5.60 -26.46 18.96
CA LEU A 19 -4.14 -26.53 18.90
C LEU A 19 -3.58 -25.48 17.93
N ALA A 20 -4.15 -25.39 16.72
CA ALA A 20 -3.74 -24.43 15.71
C ALA A 20 -3.90 -22.97 16.20
N GLU A 21 -5.02 -22.65 16.84
CA GLU A 21 -5.27 -21.34 17.46
C GLU A 21 -4.24 -20.99 18.53
N ASN A 22 -3.86 -21.95 19.37
CA ASN A 22 -2.81 -21.73 20.37
C ASN A 22 -1.46 -21.41 19.72
N PHE A 23 -1.12 -22.05 18.61
CA PHE A 23 0.10 -21.74 17.86
C PHE A 23 0.00 -20.39 17.17
N ARG A 24 -1.14 -20.07 16.56
CA ARG A 24 -1.41 -18.76 15.95
C ARG A 24 -1.21 -17.60 16.94
N ARG A 25 -1.74 -17.72 18.15
CA ARG A 25 -1.54 -16.73 19.23
C ARG A 25 -0.06 -16.58 19.63
N LYS A 26 0.72 -17.67 19.63
CA LYS A 26 2.17 -17.60 19.88
C LYS A 26 2.91 -16.91 18.74
N ILE A 27 2.49 -17.13 17.49
CA ILE A 27 3.03 -16.47 16.31
C ILE A 27 2.72 -14.97 16.34
N GLU A 28 1.51 -14.57 16.73
CA GLU A 28 1.14 -13.16 16.94
C GLU A 28 2.03 -12.48 18.00
N ASN A 29 2.47 -13.23 19.01
CA ASN A 29 3.41 -12.76 20.03
C ASN A 29 4.90 -12.79 19.58
N GLY A 30 5.19 -13.19 18.34
CA GLY A 30 6.53 -13.12 17.74
C GLY A 30 7.28 -14.45 17.56
N SER A 31 6.66 -15.61 17.85
CA SER A 31 7.30 -16.92 17.65
C SER A 31 7.15 -17.40 16.20
N THR A 32 8.17 -17.21 15.35
CA THR A 32 8.14 -17.58 13.92
C THR A 32 8.42 -19.06 13.65
N GLU A 33 9.04 -19.77 14.59
CA GLU A 33 9.44 -21.19 14.45
C GLU A 33 8.23 -22.13 14.28
N LEU A 34 7.08 -21.76 14.86
CA LEU A 34 5.85 -22.55 14.83
C LEU A 34 5.02 -22.33 13.55
N LEU A 35 5.45 -21.45 12.63
CA LEU A 35 4.65 -21.04 11.48
C LEU A 35 4.32 -22.22 10.54
N ALA A 36 5.33 -23.00 10.16
CA ALA A 36 5.14 -24.14 9.25
C ALA A 36 4.25 -25.23 9.88
N GLU A 37 4.44 -25.52 11.16
CA GLU A 37 3.62 -26.50 11.88
C GLU A 37 2.17 -26.01 12.03
N CYS A 38 1.97 -24.72 12.34
CA CYS A 38 0.65 -24.11 12.43
C CYS A 38 -0.11 -24.14 11.10
N ILE A 39 0.55 -23.84 9.98
CA ILE A 39 -0.02 -23.98 8.63
C ILE A 39 -0.46 -25.43 8.40
N SER A 40 0.40 -26.41 8.69
CA SER A 40 0.07 -27.83 8.51
C SER A 40 -1.14 -28.29 9.33
N LEU A 41 -1.34 -27.71 10.52
CA LEU A 41 -2.50 -28.02 11.35
C LEU A 41 -3.79 -27.43 10.77
N TYR A 42 -3.75 -26.16 10.32
CA TYR A 42 -4.91 -25.57 9.66
C TYR A 42 -5.23 -26.25 8.32
N GLU A 43 -4.24 -26.69 7.55
CA GLU A 43 -4.46 -27.48 6.33
C GLU A 43 -5.16 -28.82 6.63
N LYS A 44 -4.80 -29.49 7.73
CA LYS A 44 -5.52 -30.68 8.22
C LYS A 44 -6.95 -30.34 8.62
N CYS A 45 -7.18 -29.24 9.34
CA CYS A 45 -8.52 -28.77 9.69
C CYS A 45 -9.35 -28.48 8.43
N HIS A 46 -8.76 -27.84 7.44
CA HIS A 46 -9.39 -27.54 6.15
C HIS A 46 -9.80 -28.81 5.41
N TYR A 47 -8.91 -29.81 5.33
CA TYR A 47 -9.21 -31.11 4.75
C TYR A 47 -10.37 -31.83 5.47
N LEU A 48 -10.34 -31.86 6.81
CA LEU A 48 -11.39 -32.49 7.61
C LEU A 48 -12.73 -31.75 7.49
N SER A 49 -12.73 -30.42 7.46
CA SER A 49 -13.93 -29.60 7.25
C SER A 49 -14.64 -29.97 5.94
N ARG A 50 -13.87 -30.10 4.84
CA ARG A 50 -14.40 -30.54 3.54
C ARG A 50 -14.87 -31.99 3.55
N LYS A 51 -14.12 -32.89 4.19
CA LYS A 51 -14.49 -34.30 4.30
C LYS A 51 -15.79 -34.50 5.09
N LEU A 52 -16.01 -33.70 6.12
CA LEU A 52 -17.24 -33.69 6.92
C LEU A 52 -18.38 -32.91 6.24
N SER A 53 -18.10 -32.19 5.15
CA SER A 53 -19.06 -31.32 4.46
C SER A 53 -19.79 -30.37 5.42
N LEU A 54 -19.04 -29.74 6.33
CA LEU A 54 -19.59 -28.84 7.36
C LEU A 54 -20.30 -27.61 6.80
N PHE A 55 -19.98 -27.24 5.57
CA PHE A 55 -20.54 -26.07 4.91
C PHE A 55 -21.08 -26.46 3.54
N SER A 56 -22.32 -26.06 3.30
CA SER A 56 -23.02 -26.22 2.02
C SER A 56 -23.39 -24.86 1.45
N ASN A 57 -23.35 -24.74 0.12
CA ASN A 57 -23.63 -23.47 -0.57
C ASN A 57 -25.09 -23.00 -0.43
N ASN A 58 -26.00 -23.87 -0.02
CA ASN A 58 -27.43 -23.59 0.07
C ASN A 58 -27.92 -23.32 1.51
N GLU A 59 -27.00 -23.25 2.48
CA GLU A 59 -27.35 -23.07 3.89
C GLU A 59 -27.28 -21.60 4.31
N GLY A 60 -28.12 -21.24 5.29
CA GLY A 60 -28.08 -19.93 5.94
C GLY A 60 -27.12 -19.92 7.13
N ILE A 61 -26.68 -18.73 7.57
CA ILE A 61 -25.84 -18.61 8.78
C ILE A 61 -26.56 -19.17 10.03
N ASP A 62 -27.89 -19.10 10.05
CA ASP A 62 -28.73 -19.58 11.16
C ASP A 62 -28.77 -21.11 11.30
N GLU A 63 -28.38 -21.84 10.25
CA GLU A 63 -28.34 -23.31 10.26
C GLU A 63 -27.02 -23.86 10.84
N ILE A 64 -25.99 -23.01 10.95
CA ILE A 64 -24.69 -23.38 11.53
C ILE A 64 -24.72 -23.25 13.05
N SER A 65 -24.25 -24.29 13.74
CA SER A 65 -24.12 -24.24 15.20
C SER A 65 -23.09 -23.20 15.64
N THR A 66 -23.31 -22.60 16.81
CA THR A 66 -22.43 -21.56 17.36
C THR A 66 -20.96 -22.00 17.45
N SER A 67 -20.69 -23.28 17.68
CA SER A 67 -19.32 -23.80 17.77
C SER A 67 -18.62 -23.94 16.41
N GLU A 68 -19.38 -24.14 15.34
CA GLU A 68 -18.86 -24.39 13.99
C GLU A 68 -18.55 -23.11 13.21
N ILE A 69 -19.13 -21.97 13.60
CA ILE A 69 -18.84 -20.64 12.99
C ILE A 69 -17.33 -20.37 12.96
N ARG A 70 -16.57 -20.81 13.97
CA ARG A 70 -15.11 -20.64 14.01
C ARG A 70 -14.39 -21.32 12.84
N PHE A 71 -14.95 -22.40 12.30
CA PHE A 71 -14.36 -23.12 11.17
C PHE A 71 -14.52 -22.40 9.84
N LEU A 72 -15.40 -21.39 9.74
CA LEU A 72 -15.47 -20.50 8.57
C LEU A 72 -14.14 -19.75 8.36
N LEU A 73 -13.38 -19.52 9.44
CA LEU A 73 -12.14 -18.75 9.42
C LEU A 73 -10.90 -19.55 9.00
N ILE A 74 -11.03 -20.86 8.73
CA ILE A 74 -9.88 -21.72 8.43
C ILE A 74 -9.10 -21.18 7.22
N ASP A 75 -9.78 -20.90 6.11
CA ASP A 75 -9.14 -20.37 4.89
C ASP A 75 -8.46 -19.02 5.15
N TYR A 76 -9.12 -18.14 5.89
CA TYR A 76 -8.59 -16.84 6.30
C TYR A 76 -7.29 -16.99 7.10
N TYR A 77 -7.25 -17.89 8.10
CA TYR A 77 -6.05 -18.06 8.93
C TYR A 77 -4.88 -18.68 8.16
N ILE A 78 -5.14 -19.63 7.25
CA ILE A 78 -4.09 -20.17 6.38
C ILE A 78 -3.51 -19.04 5.51
N ALA A 79 -4.38 -18.21 4.93
CA ALA A 79 -3.95 -17.09 4.09
C ALA A 79 -3.09 -16.07 4.85
N GLU A 80 -3.47 -15.70 6.08
CA GLU A 80 -2.72 -14.78 6.93
C GLU A 80 -1.34 -15.35 7.33
N LEU A 81 -1.25 -16.66 7.60
CA LEU A 81 0.01 -17.32 7.92
C LEU A 81 0.92 -17.44 6.70
N LEU A 82 0.36 -17.70 5.52
CA LEU A 82 1.10 -17.72 4.27
C LEU A 82 1.64 -16.33 3.91
N ASP A 83 0.88 -15.27 4.19
CA ASP A 83 1.33 -13.91 3.95
C ASP A 83 2.55 -13.54 4.82
N LYS A 84 2.60 -14.03 6.06
CA LYS A 84 3.77 -13.89 6.96
C LYS A 84 5.00 -14.72 6.52
N ASN A 85 4.87 -15.61 5.54
CA ASN A 85 5.93 -16.52 5.14
C ASN A 85 6.90 -15.86 4.11
N THR A 86 8.14 -15.61 4.52
CA THR A 86 9.21 -15.00 3.70
C THR A 86 10.02 -16.05 2.91
N THR A 87 9.40 -17.13 2.44
CA THR A 87 10.10 -18.17 1.67
C THR A 87 10.59 -17.67 0.30
N SER A 88 11.61 -18.34 -0.24
CA SER A 88 12.24 -17.99 -1.53
C SER A 88 11.26 -17.98 -2.72
N ASN A 89 10.13 -18.70 -2.62
CA ASN A 89 9.07 -18.73 -3.64
C ASN A 89 7.89 -17.81 -3.27
N ARG A 90 8.17 -16.57 -2.86
CA ARG A 90 7.18 -15.59 -2.42
C ARG A 90 6.01 -15.41 -3.39
N SER A 91 6.27 -15.39 -4.70
CA SER A 91 5.20 -15.28 -5.72
C SER A 91 4.15 -16.39 -5.66
N SER A 92 4.57 -17.65 -5.45
CA SER A 92 3.63 -18.76 -5.29
C SER A 92 2.89 -18.70 -3.96
N ALA A 93 3.55 -18.27 -2.89
CA ALA A 93 2.92 -18.11 -1.57
C ALA A 93 1.84 -17.03 -1.59
N ILE A 94 2.10 -15.89 -2.24
CA ILE A 94 1.12 -14.81 -2.43
C ILE A 94 -0.08 -15.30 -3.23
N LEU A 95 0.15 -16.00 -4.35
CA LEU A 95 -0.93 -16.49 -5.19
C LEU A 95 -1.82 -17.50 -4.45
N SER A 96 -1.22 -18.41 -3.67
CA SER A 96 -1.95 -19.32 -2.79
C SER A 96 -2.73 -18.58 -1.69
N SER A 97 -2.12 -17.59 -1.04
CA SER A 97 -2.76 -16.76 -0.02
C SER A 97 -3.96 -15.98 -0.59
N ARG A 98 -3.79 -15.37 -1.77
CA ARG A 98 -4.87 -14.67 -2.49
C ARG A 98 -6.05 -15.60 -2.77
N ASN A 99 -5.78 -16.81 -3.29
CA ASN A 99 -6.83 -17.77 -3.60
C ASN A 99 -7.59 -18.22 -2.35
N LEU A 100 -6.91 -18.36 -1.20
CA LEU A 100 -7.56 -18.69 0.08
C LEU A 100 -8.41 -17.54 0.61
N PHE A 101 -7.96 -16.29 0.51
CA PHE A 101 -8.81 -15.13 0.85
C PHE A 101 -10.05 -15.04 -0.04
N VAL A 102 -9.91 -15.30 -1.34
CA VAL A 102 -11.04 -15.37 -2.27
C VAL A 102 -11.99 -16.51 -1.88
N SER A 103 -11.47 -17.72 -1.61
CA SER A 103 -12.26 -18.87 -1.13
C SER A 103 -13.08 -18.50 0.12
N PHE A 104 -12.42 -17.92 1.13
CA PHE A 104 -13.08 -17.44 2.34
C PHE A 104 -14.21 -16.44 2.05
N LEU A 105 -13.95 -15.42 1.22
CA LEU A 105 -14.95 -14.41 0.89
C LEU A 105 -16.13 -14.97 0.08
N THR A 106 -15.88 -15.89 -0.86
CA THR A 106 -16.96 -16.59 -1.57
C THR A 106 -17.83 -17.41 -0.61
N LEU A 107 -17.21 -18.07 0.37
CA LEU A 107 -17.94 -18.82 1.39
C LEU A 107 -18.80 -17.87 2.23
N CYS A 108 -18.23 -16.76 2.72
CA CYS A 108 -18.99 -15.75 3.45
C CYS A 108 -20.12 -15.11 2.61
N GLU A 109 -19.97 -15.02 1.28
CA GLU A 109 -21.01 -14.53 0.38
C GLU A 109 -22.19 -15.49 0.29
N ASN A 110 -21.92 -16.80 0.17
CA ASN A 110 -22.95 -17.84 0.17
C ASN A 110 -23.79 -17.81 1.45
N TYR A 111 -23.14 -17.62 2.60
CA TYR A 111 -23.82 -17.48 3.90
C TYR A 111 -24.39 -16.08 4.15
N THR A 112 -24.40 -15.18 3.16
CA THR A 112 -24.95 -13.82 3.22
C THR A 112 -24.31 -12.91 4.28
N LEU A 113 -23.06 -13.18 4.66
CA LEU A 113 -22.32 -12.41 5.67
C LEU A 113 -21.71 -11.11 5.15
N LEU A 114 -21.53 -10.97 3.83
CA LEU A 114 -21.00 -9.74 3.24
C LEU A 114 -22.08 -8.65 3.16
N THR A 115 -21.74 -7.42 3.59
CA THR A 115 -22.58 -6.26 3.32
C THR A 115 -22.59 -5.92 1.82
N ASN A 116 -23.59 -5.19 1.35
CA ASN A 116 -23.65 -4.74 -0.05
C ASN A 116 -22.38 -3.98 -0.48
N SER A 117 -21.80 -3.18 0.43
CA SER A 117 -20.54 -2.47 0.17
C SER A 117 -19.35 -3.42 0.01
N ASP A 118 -19.32 -4.49 0.79
CA ASP A 118 -18.23 -5.48 0.78
C ASP A 118 -18.32 -6.38 -0.46
N LYS A 119 -19.53 -6.78 -0.87
CA LYS A 119 -19.76 -7.50 -2.13
C LYS A 119 -19.31 -6.68 -3.34
N ALA A 120 -19.65 -5.40 -3.39
CA ALA A 120 -19.24 -4.51 -4.48
C ALA A 120 -17.71 -4.39 -4.57
N LEU A 121 -17.02 -4.30 -3.43
CA LEU A 121 -15.56 -4.29 -3.40
C LEU A 121 -14.97 -5.64 -3.79
N PHE A 122 -15.51 -6.75 -3.27
CA PHE A 122 -15.03 -8.08 -3.57
C PHE A 122 -15.13 -8.42 -5.06
N ASN A 123 -16.28 -8.13 -5.68
CA ASN A 123 -16.47 -8.31 -7.12
C ASN A 123 -15.49 -7.47 -7.94
N TYR A 124 -15.20 -6.25 -7.47
CA TYR A 124 -14.20 -5.41 -8.11
C TYR A 124 -12.79 -6.02 -8.00
N LEU A 125 -12.40 -6.52 -6.82
CA LEU A 125 -11.06 -7.09 -6.61
C LEU A 125 -10.87 -8.42 -7.34
N ASN A 126 -11.95 -9.15 -7.56
CA ASN A 126 -11.94 -10.44 -8.25
C ASN A 126 -12.10 -10.33 -9.78
N SER A 127 -12.43 -9.14 -10.32
CA SER A 127 -12.52 -8.97 -11.77
C SER A 127 -11.12 -8.87 -12.39
N ASN A 128 -10.86 -9.69 -13.42
CA ASN A 128 -9.58 -9.72 -14.16
C ASN A 128 -9.33 -8.47 -15.02
N GLU A 129 -10.20 -7.46 -14.96
CA GLU A 129 -10.08 -6.21 -15.71
C GLU A 129 -9.16 -5.24 -14.96
N THR A 130 -7.89 -5.64 -14.86
CA THR A 130 -6.76 -4.80 -14.43
C THR A 130 -6.39 -3.77 -15.50
N ASN A 131 -7.37 -3.03 -16.02
CA ASN A 131 -7.06 -1.74 -16.63
C ASN A 131 -6.75 -0.79 -15.48
N ASN A 132 -5.45 -0.67 -15.20
CA ASN A 132 -4.81 0.14 -14.16
C ASN A 132 -5.29 1.60 -14.06
N GLU A 133 -6.04 2.11 -15.03
CA GLU A 133 -6.70 3.41 -14.95
C GLU A 133 -7.78 3.45 -13.87
N GLY A 134 -8.47 2.33 -13.61
CA GLY A 134 -9.49 2.23 -12.57
C GLY A 134 -8.93 2.35 -11.16
N TYR A 135 -7.76 1.77 -10.85
CA TYR A 135 -7.20 1.86 -9.48
C TYR A 135 -6.77 3.29 -9.12
N ILE A 136 -6.20 4.04 -10.08
CA ILE A 136 -5.72 5.41 -9.88
C ILE A 136 -6.84 6.45 -10.00
N ASN A 137 -7.79 6.32 -10.94
CA ASN A 137 -8.96 7.21 -11.02
C ASN A 137 -9.96 7.04 -9.86
N ARG A 138 -9.82 5.99 -9.04
CA ARG A 138 -10.67 5.75 -7.86
C ARG A 138 -10.26 6.54 -6.61
N ILE A 139 -9.21 7.34 -6.68
CA ILE A 139 -8.73 8.15 -5.55
C ILE A 139 -9.46 9.50 -5.47
N SER A 140 -10.11 9.98 -6.55
CA SER A 140 -10.61 11.35 -6.64
C SER A 140 -12.08 11.56 -6.23
N ASP A 141 -12.78 10.55 -5.71
CA ASP A 141 -14.22 10.64 -5.42
C ASP A 141 -14.52 10.80 -3.92
N VAL A 142 -15.27 11.85 -3.57
CA VAL A 142 -15.70 12.17 -2.19
C VAL A 142 -16.51 11.01 -1.59
N SER A 143 -17.29 10.30 -2.42
CA SER A 143 -18.09 9.15 -2.00
C SER A 143 -17.23 8.01 -1.45
N ARG A 144 -16.07 7.72 -2.07
CA ARG A 144 -15.16 6.67 -1.59
C ARG A 144 -14.44 7.02 -0.30
N ARG A 145 -14.10 8.30 -0.10
CA ARG A 145 -13.53 8.75 1.18
C ARG A 145 -14.51 8.47 2.30
N GLU A 146 -15.79 8.78 2.08
CA GLU A 146 -16.85 8.51 3.06
C GLU A 146 -17.03 7.00 3.29
N GLU A 147 -17.05 6.17 2.23
CA GLU A 147 -17.09 4.71 2.36
C GLU A 147 -15.90 4.14 3.15
N LYS A 148 -14.67 4.63 2.89
CA LYS A 148 -13.47 4.23 3.65
C LYS A 148 -13.57 4.67 5.10
N ILE A 149 -14.07 5.88 5.37
CA ILE A 149 -14.29 6.37 6.74
C ILE A 149 -15.33 5.50 7.46
N GLN A 150 -16.42 5.15 6.80
CA GLN A 150 -17.47 4.29 7.37
C GLN A 150 -16.94 2.88 7.66
N ARG A 151 -16.16 2.30 6.73
CA ARG A 151 -15.49 1.02 6.94
C ARG A 151 -14.53 1.06 8.12
N TYR A 152 -13.67 2.08 8.18
CA TYR A 152 -12.72 2.24 9.28
C TYR A 152 -13.43 2.43 10.64
N LYS A 153 -14.52 3.21 10.68
CA LYS A 153 -15.35 3.36 11.89
C LYS A 153 -15.92 2.02 12.35
N ARG A 154 -16.47 1.23 11.41
CA ARG A 154 -17.03 -0.10 11.69
C ARG A 154 -15.96 -1.10 12.15
N GLU A 155 -14.82 -1.12 11.49
CA GLU A 155 -13.67 -1.95 11.88
C GLU A 155 -13.20 -1.60 13.30
N LYS A 156 -13.13 -0.32 13.64
CA LYS A 156 -12.78 0.15 14.98
C LYS A 156 -13.81 -0.27 16.03
N GLU A 157 -15.09 -0.23 15.69
CA GLU A 157 -16.17 -0.70 16.56
C GLU A 157 -16.11 -2.21 16.78
N LEU A 158 -15.91 -3.01 15.73
CA LEU A 158 -15.72 -4.46 15.83
C LEU A 158 -14.53 -4.82 16.71
N ASN A 159 -13.37 -4.17 16.51
CA ASN A 159 -12.20 -4.36 17.36
C ASN A 159 -12.49 -4.02 18.83
N LYS A 160 -13.24 -2.94 19.08
CA LYS A 160 -13.65 -2.56 20.43
C LYS A 160 -14.54 -3.64 21.06
N ASN A 161 -15.55 -4.12 20.34
CA ASN A 161 -16.48 -5.15 20.83
C ASN A 161 -15.75 -6.47 21.12
N ILE A 162 -14.95 -6.95 20.17
CA ILE A 162 -14.11 -8.15 20.31
C ILE A 162 -13.19 -8.01 21.54
N SER A 163 -12.52 -6.87 21.70
CA SER A 163 -11.64 -6.65 22.86
C SER A 163 -12.39 -6.61 24.19
N SER A 164 -13.63 -6.09 24.20
CA SER A 164 -14.47 -6.06 25.39
C SER A 164 -14.95 -7.46 25.79
N PHE A 165 -15.34 -8.27 24.81
CA PHE A 165 -15.73 -9.67 25.03
C PHE A 165 -14.56 -10.51 25.53
N LEU A 166 -13.34 -10.31 25.00
CA LEU A 166 -12.15 -11.04 25.46
C LEU A 166 -11.79 -10.73 26.92
N LYS A 167 -12.10 -9.53 27.42
CA LYS A 167 -11.86 -9.16 28.82
C LYS A 167 -12.88 -9.79 29.76
N ASN A 168 -14.15 -9.77 29.37
CA ASN A 168 -15.25 -10.31 30.15
C ASN A 168 -16.07 -11.29 29.27
N PRO A 169 -15.61 -12.55 29.12
CA PRO A 169 -16.32 -13.52 28.28
C PRO A 169 -17.65 -13.87 28.92
N SER A 170 -18.73 -13.57 28.20
CA SER A 170 -20.08 -14.03 28.56
C SER A 170 -20.19 -15.54 28.36
N LYS A 171 -20.98 -16.20 29.21
CA LYS A 171 -21.32 -17.63 29.06
C LYS A 171 -22.58 -17.84 28.23
N ASP A 172 -23.29 -16.77 27.92
CA ASP A 172 -24.54 -16.84 27.17
C ASP A 172 -24.24 -17.19 25.70
N GLU A 173 -24.96 -18.18 25.18
CA GLU A 173 -24.73 -18.69 23.82
C GLU A 173 -24.94 -17.60 22.76
N ASN A 174 -25.94 -16.74 22.94
CA ASN A 174 -26.23 -15.63 22.02
C ASN A 174 -25.08 -14.63 21.95
N ASP A 175 -24.47 -14.29 23.09
CA ASP A 175 -23.32 -13.38 23.13
C ASP A 175 -22.10 -14.02 22.47
N LEU A 176 -21.90 -15.33 22.69
CA LEU A 176 -20.80 -16.09 22.11
C LEU A 176 -20.96 -16.25 20.58
N ARG A 177 -22.18 -16.48 20.10
CA ARG A 177 -22.52 -16.48 18.68
C ARG A 177 -22.26 -15.11 18.05
N LYS A 178 -22.71 -14.04 18.71
CA LYS A 178 -22.45 -12.66 18.27
C LYS A 178 -20.94 -12.39 18.17
N HIS A 179 -20.17 -12.80 19.18
CA HIS A 179 -18.72 -12.64 19.18
C HIS A 179 -18.06 -13.32 17.97
N PHE A 180 -18.40 -14.57 17.66
CA PHE A 180 -17.83 -15.24 16.50
C PHE A 180 -18.21 -14.58 15.18
N LEU A 181 -19.45 -14.11 15.05
CA LEU A 181 -19.86 -13.34 13.87
C LEU A 181 -19.07 -12.02 13.75
N GLU A 182 -18.84 -11.32 14.86
CA GLU A 182 -18.00 -10.10 14.86
C GLU A 182 -16.56 -10.40 14.42
N VAL A 183 -15.99 -11.54 14.84
CA VAL A 183 -14.66 -11.99 14.39
C VAL A 183 -14.66 -12.30 12.89
N VAL A 184 -15.69 -12.98 12.38
CA VAL A 184 -15.84 -13.23 10.92
C VAL A 184 -15.97 -11.93 10.15
N GLN A 185 -16.75 -10.96 10.63
CA GLN A 185 -16.86 -9.64 10.02
C GLN A 185 -15.51 -8.91 9.98
N LEU A 186 -14.73 -8.98 11.06
CA LEU A 186 -13.39 -8.41 11.10
C LEU A 186 -12.45 -9.11 10.11
N ALA A 187 -12.53 -10.44 9.98
CA ALA A 187 -11.76 -11.19 8.99
C ALA A 187 -12.13 -10.81 7.55
N ILE A 188 -13.41 -10.53 7.26
CA ILE A 188 -13.85 -10.01 5.95
C ILE A 188 -13.14 -8.68 5.64
N PHE A 189 -13.14 -7.71 6.56
CA PHE A 189 -12.44 -6.44 6.33
C PHE A 189 -10.94 -6.63 6.05
N LYS A 190 -10.27 -7.46 6.86
CA LYS A 190 -8.85 -7.75 6.70
C LYS A 190 -8.55 -8.44 5.38
N SER A 191 -9.35 -9.45 5.00
CA SER A 191 -9.15 -10.18 3.75
C SER A 191 -9.26 -9.28 2.52
N LEU A 192 -10.22 -8.35 2.48
CA LEU A 192 -10.37 -7.38 1.39
C LEU A 192 -9.15 -6.45 1.29
N GLN A 193 -8.64 -5.98 2.42
CA GLN A 193 -7.42 -5.17 2.47
C GLN A 193 -6.18 -5.98 2.05
N SER A 194 -6.06 -7.22 2.51
CA SER A 194 -4.96 -8.10 2.16
C SER A 194 -4.93 -8.41 0.67
N ILE A 195 -6.08 -8.67 0.03
CA ILE A 195 -6.14 -8.88 -1.43
C ILE A 195 -5.59 -7.67 -2.18
N GLU A 196 -5.97 -6.43 -1.81
CA GLU A 196 -5.41 -5.22 -2.43
C GLU A 196 -3.88 -5.13 -2.28
N GLN A 197 -3.36 -5.50 -1.11
CA GLN A 197 -1.91 -5.48 -0.84
C GLN A 197 -1.17 -6.57 -1.63
N LEU A 198 -1.71 -7.79 -1.67
CA LEU A 198 -1.13 -8.91 -2.39
C LEU A 198 -1.12 -8.69 -3.90
N ASP A 199 -2.17 -8.08 -4.46
CA ASP A 199 -2.24 -7.74 -5.88
C ASP A 199 -1.17 -6.69 -6.27
N LEU A 200 -0.95 -5.69 -5.41
CA LEU A 200 0.14 -4.73 -5.60
C LEU A 200 1.50 -5.42 -5.52
N GLU A 201 1.70 -6.32 -4.56
CA GLU A 201 2.95 -7.06 -4.42
C GLU A 201 3.22 -7.95 -5.64
N LEU A 202 2.22 -8.70 -6.13
CA LEU A 202 2.33 -9.51 -7.34
C LEU A 202 2.76 -8.67 -8.54
N LYS A 203 2.13 -7.52 -8.72
CA LYS A 203 2.48 -6.59 -9.80
C LYS A 203 3.91 -6.06 -9.66
N MET A 204 4.36 -5.77 -8.44
CA MET A 204 5.74 -5.32 -8.21
C MET A 204 6.76 -6.43 -8.47
N ILE A 205 6.43 -7.68 -8.14
CA ILE A 205 7.26 -8.85 -8.46
C ILE A 205 7.33 -9.07 -9.98
N GLU A 206 6.21 -8.93 -10.68
CA GLU A 206 6.13 -9.03 -12.15
C GLU A 206 7.01 -7.99 -12.84
N ILE A 207 6.87 -6.70 -12.45
CA ILE A 207 7.72 -5.61 -12.95
C ILE A 207 9.21 -5.87 -12.68
N SER A 208 9.53 -6.51 -11.56
CA SER A 208 10.92 -6.82 -11.22
C SER A 208 11.50 -7.93 -12.09
N LYS A 209 10.70 -8.95 -12.45
CA LYS A 209 11.12 -10.03 -13.35
C LYS A 209 11.39 -9.52 -14.78
N ASP A 210 10.54 -8.63 -15.28
CA ASP A 210 10.70 -8.08 -16.64
C ASP A 210 12.00 -7.27 -16.77
N LYS A 211 12.43 -6.58 -15.70
CA LYS A 211 13.69 -5.83 -15.69
C LYS A 211 14.94 -6.71 -15.76
N ASP A 212 14.88 -7.94 -15.24
CA ASP A 212 16.00 -8.88 -15.29
C ASP A 212 16.10 -9.62 -16.64
N GLN A 213 15.02 -9.64 -17.44
CA GLN A 213 14.98 -10.33 -18.73
C GLN A 213 15.42 -9.48 -19.93
N ASP A 214 15.61 -8.17 -19.76
CA ASP A 214 16.18 -7.29 -20.80
C ASP A 214 17.70 -7.07 -20.59
N PRO A 215 18.59 -7.90 -21.17
CA PRO A 215 20.02 -7.60 -21.17
C PRO A 215 20.35 -6.31 -21.94
N ALA A 216 19.41 -5.81 -22.76
CA ALA A 216 19.55 -4.57 -23.53
C ALA A 216 19.25 -3.29 -22.71
N ASN A 217 18.42 -3.34 -21.67
CA ASN A 217 18.10 -2.17 -20.84
C ASN A 217 19.09 -1.94 -19.70
N ASN A 218 20.00 -2.89 -19.45
CA ASN A 218 21.13 -2.72 -18.52
C ASN A 218 22.28 -1.87 -19.09
N CYS A 219 22.22 -1.41 -20.35
CA CYS A 219 23.25 -0.52 -20.92
C CYS A 219 23.13 0.94 -20.45
N HIS A 220 21.94 1.40 -20.08
CA HIS A 220 21.71 2.82 -19.77
C HIS A 220 21.97 3.24 -18.33
N ARG A 221 22.12 2.29 -17.38
CA ARG A 221 22.56 2.65 -16.03
C ARG A 221 24.07 2.88 -15.96
N THR A 222 24.86 2.21 -16.80
CA THR A 222 26.31 2.39 -16.84
C THR A 222 26.77 3.49 -17.80
N GLU A 223 26.01 3.81 -18.86
CA GLU A 223 26.45 4.80 -19.86
C GLU A 223 26.18 6.26 -19.46
N ALA A 224 25.10 6.54 -18.74
CA ALA A 224 24.78 7.90 -18.29
C ALA A 224 25.74 8.36 -17.18
N GLU A 225 26.08 7.51 -16.21
CA GLU A 225 27.06 7.83 -15.16
C GLU A 225 28.49 7.97 -15.73
N ASN A 226 28.85 7.16 -16.72
CA ASN A 226 30.16 7.27 -17.38
C ASN A 226 30.26 8.48 -18.33
N ASN A 227 29.15 8.97 -18.90
CA ASN A 227 29.15 10.14 -19.77
C ASN A 227 29.08 11.49 -19.04
N ILE A 228 28.62 11.53 -17.79
CA ILE A 228 28.71 12.77 -16.99
C ILE A 228 30.18 13.08 -16.63
N HIS A 229 31.05 12.06 -16.57
CA HIS A 229 32.49 12.25 -16.36
C HIS A 229 33.31 12.30 -17.67
N SER A 230 32.70 12.15 -18.85
CA SER A 230 33.44 12.11 -20.14
C SER A 230 33.70 13.49 -20.73
N THR A 231 32.88 14.50 -20.41
CA THR A 231 33.04 15.89 -20.90
C THR A 231 34.17 16.67 -20.21
N LEU A 232 34.75 16.11 -19.13
CA LEU A 232 35.92 16.67 -18.43
C LEU A 232 37.23 15.98 -18.79
N LYS A 233 37.22 15.00 -19.70
CA LYS A 233 38.46 14.41 -20.24
C LYS A 233 39.05 15.36 -21.27
N THR A 234 39.69 16.42 -20.78
CA THR A 234 40.71 17.14 -21.53
C THR A 234 41.68 16.10 -22.10
N LYS A 235 41.79 16.07 -23.43
CA LYS A 235 42.70 15.19 -24.18
C LYS A 235 44.15 15.62 -23.93
N ASN A 236 44.63 15.47 -22.70
CA ASN A 236 46.04 15.56 -22.37
C ASN A 236 46.60 14.14 -22.32
N ASN A 237 46.79 13.56 -23.51
CA ASN A 237 47.58 12.34 -23.72
C ASN A 237 49.07 12.65 -23.48
N PHE A 238 49.45 12.98 -22.26
CA PHE A 238 50.84 12.92 -21.82
C PHE A 238 51.05 11.61 -21.07
N GLN A 239 51.58 10.62 -21.80
CA GLN A 239 52.23 9.39 -21.36
C GLN A 239 52.02 9.01 -19.88
N LYS A 240 51.07 8.09 -19.63
CA LYS A 240 50.82 7.52 -18.28
C LYS A 240 51.89 6.53 -17.83
N ASP A 241 52.84 6.19 -18.69
CA ASP A 241 53.72 5.02 -18.48
C ASP A 241 55.05 5.37 -17.77
N ASN A 242 55.32 6.65 -17.49
CA ASN A 242 56.53 7.09 -16.78
C ASN A 242 56.23 7.62 -15.35
N PRO A 243 57.14 7.39 -14.38
CA PRO A 243 56.96 7.82 -12.99
C PRO A 243 56.90 9.35 -12.84
N LEU A 244 56.01 9.83 -11.94
CA LEU A 244 55.75 11.27 -11.68
C LEU A 244 56.96 12.02 -11.10
N LEU A 245 57.81 11.33 -10.33
CA LEU A 245 59.00 11.87 -9.71
C LEU A 245 60.20 10.99 -10.03
N ASP A 246 61.38 11.60 -10.10
CA ASP A 246 62.65 10.89 -10.06
C ASP A 246 62.94 10.37 -8.64
N LYS A 247 63.91 9.46 -8.49
CA LYS A 247 64.37 8.89 -7.19
C LYS A 247 64.83 9.95 -6.19
N HIS A 248 65.15 11.15 -6.68
CA HIS A 248 65.54 12.32 -5.89
C HIS A 248 64.39 13.32 -5.65
N GLY A 249 63.14 12.96 -5.97
CA GLY A 249 61.95 13.76 -5.66
C GLY A 249 61.70 14.95 -6.59
N LYS A 250 62.41 15.04 -7.72
CA LYS A 250 62.17 16.09 -8.72
C LYS A 250 61.00 15.69 -9.63
N PRO A 251 59.99 16.57 -9.84
CA PRO A 251 58.86 16.25 -10.68
C PRO A 251 59.27 16.22 -12.15
N LEU A 252 59.03 15.09 -12.81
CA LEU A 252 59.40 14.85 -14.22
C LEU A 252 58.28 15.22 -15.19
N ARG A 253 57.07 15.47 -14.69
CA ARG A 253 55.92 15.92 -15.47
C ARG A 253 55.24 17.12 -14.81
N PRO A 254 54.65 18.04 -15.60
CA PRO A 254 53.85 19.12 -15.04
C PRO A 254 52.66 18.53 -14.29
N PHE A 255 52.49 18.95 -13.03
CA PHE A 255 51.34 18.59 -12.20
C PHE A 255 50.69 19.86 -11.66
N THR A 256 49.37 19.87 -11.55
CA THR A 256 48.62 21.00 -11.01
C THR A 256 48.47 20.80 -9.50
N ILE A 257 49.02 21.70 -8.71
CA ILE A 257 48.77 21.74 -7.27
C ILE A 257 47.36 22.30 -7.07
N VAL A 258 46.38 21.43 -6.88
CA VAL A 258 45.00 21.86 -6.60
C VAL A 258 44.76 21.81 -5.10
N ALA A 259 44.41 22.95 -4.49
CA ALA A 259 43.92 23.05 -3.10
C ALA A 259 42.58 22.30 -2.86
N LYS A 260 42.08 21.60 -3.89
CA LYS A 260 40.74 21.04 -4.01
C LYS A 260 40.58 19.64 -3.43
N ARG A 261 41.64 19.05 -2.84
CA ARG A 261 41.57 17.69 -2.27
C ARG A 261 40.53 17.60 -1.15
N GLU A 262 40.44 18.62 -0.30
CA GLU A 262 39.42 18.70 0.75
C GLU A 262 38.01 18.90 0.19
N GLN A 263 37.86 19.75 -0.83
CA GLN A 263 36.58 19.97 -1.48
C GLN A 263 36.07 18.68 -2.15
N LEU A 264 36.93 17.94 -2.85
CA LEU A 264 36.58 16.65 -3.44
C LEU A 264 36.24 15.61 -2.37
N LYS A 265 36.98 15.55 -1.26
CA LYS A 265 36.69 14.65 -0.13
C LYS A 265 35.27 14.85 0.43
N ASN A 266 34.80 16.09 0.51
CA ASN A 266 33.48 16.40 1.04
C ASN A 266 32.32 15.94 0.14
N HIS A 267 32.58 15.61 -1.13
CA HIS A 267 31.56 15.20 -2.10
C HIS A 267 31.52 13.68 -2.35
N VAL A 268 32.36 12.87 -1.69
CA VAL A 268 32.49 11.42 -1.98
C VAL A 268 31.49 10.56 -1.18
N PHE A 269 30.71 11.15 -0.26
CA PHE A 269 29.69 10.44 0.53
C PHE A 269 28.40 11.26 0.68
N GLY A 270 27.98 11.92 -0.40
CA GLY A 270 26.69 12.62 -0.46
C GLY A 270 25.54 11.69 -0.83
N PRO A 271 24.29 12.02 -0.47
CA PRO A 271 23.12 11.31 -0.96
C PRO A 271 22.96 11.45 -2.49
N ASP A 272 22.42 10.41 -3.13
CA ASP A 272 22.25 10.29 -4.60
C ASP A 272 21.20 11.25 -5.19
N HIS A 273 20.64 12.16 -4.39
CA HIS A 273 19.67 13.14 -4.83
C HIS A 273 20.08 14.54 -4.39
N ASN A 274 19.71 15.53 -5.19
CA ASN A 274 19.95 16.93 -4.87
C ASN A 274 19.14 17.31 -3.63
N LEU A 275 19.83 17.47 -2.50
CA LEU A 275 19.22 18.02 -1.30
C LEU A 275 18.83 19.48 -1.53
N PRO A 276 17.75 19.96 -0.89
CA PRO A 276 17.41 21.37 -0.90
C PRO A 276 18.61 22.21 -0.48
N THR A 277 19.01 23.14 -1.34
CA THR A 277 20.18 24.01 -1.09
C THR A 277 19.88 25.08 -0.05
N MET A 278 18.60 25.31 0.23
CA MET A 278 18.10 26.34 1.15
C MET A 278 17.19 25.70 2.19
N SER A 279 17.25 26.22 3.42
CA SER A 279 16.31 25.81 4.46
C SER A 279 14.90 26.33 4.17
N ILE A 280 13.87 25.69 4.75
CA ILE A 280 12.47 26.10 4.59
C ILE A 280 12.28 27.58 4.96
N ASP A 281 12.92 28.03 6.03
CA ASP A 281 12.85 29.40 6.50
C ASP A 281 13.54 30.40 5.54
N GLU A 282 14.63 29.98 4.93
CA GLU A 282 15.37 30.79 3.96
C GLU A 282 14.61 30.92 2.65
N TYR A 283 14.03 29.82 2.17
CA TYR A 283 13.12 29.81 1.03
C TYR A 283 11.88 30.68 1.27
N LEU A 284 11.26 30.61 2.46
CA LEU A 284 10.15 31.48 2.84
C LEU A 284 10.55 32.96 2.84
N LYS A 285 11.77 33.30 3.29
CA LYS A 285 12.26 34.69 3.24
C LYS A 285 12.48 35.16 1.80
N GLU A 286 12.98 34.31 0.92
CA GLU A 286 13.13 34.65 -0.50
C GLU A 286 11.77 34.83 -1.20
N GLU A 287 10.81 33.95 -0.96
CA GLU A 287 9.46 34.08 -1.49
C GLU A 287 8.73 35.31 -0.90
N ALA A 288 8.96 35.65 0.38
CA ALA A 288 8.48 36.89 0.99
C ALA A 288 9.06 38.13 0.29
N LYS A 289 10.38 38.13 0.02
CA LYS A 289 11.04 39.21 -0.71
C LYS A 289 10.53 39.35 -2.14
N LYS A 290 10.21 38.23 -2.79
CA LYS A 290 9.59 38.19 -4.12
C LYS A 290 8.10 38.56 -4.11
N GLY A 291 7.50 38.75 -2.93
CA GLY A 291 6.10 39.13 -2.79
C GLY A 291 5.10 37.98 -3.04
N ASN A 292 5.57 36.74 -3.11
CA ASN A 292 4.74 35.55 -3.33
C ASN A 292 4.08 35.01 -2.05
N ILE A 293 4.47 35.52 -0.89
CA ILE A 293 3.83 35.15 0.38
C ILE A 293 2.63 36.06 0.63
N LEU A 294 1.44 35.48 0.51
CA LEU A 294 0.19 36.07 0.96
C LEU A 294 0.27 36.27 2.48
N SER A 295 0.53 37.49 2.93
CA SER A 295 0.40 37.85 4.33
C SER A 295 -1.08 37.71 4.70
N ASN A 296 -1.39 36.81 5.64
CA ASN A 296 -2.74 36.51 6.13
C ASN A 296 -3.51 37.73 6.72
N LYS A 297 -2.92 38.93 6.69
CA LYS A 297 -3.59 40.20 7.04
C LYS A 297 -4.59 40.70 5.99
N GLN A 298 -4.66 40.09 4.80
CA GLN A 298 -5.56 40.51 3.72
C GLN A 298 -6.54 39.41 3.25
N ILE A 299 -6.82 38.40 4.07
CA ILE A 299 -8.04 37.62 3.87
C ILE A 299 -9.14 38.41 4.58
N PRO A 300 -10.00 39.17 3.88
CA PRO A 300 -11.17 39.73 4.54
C PRO A 300 -12.01 38.57 5.07
N GLN A 301 -12.01 38.36 6.39
CA GLN A 301 -12.88 37.39 7.05
C GLN A 301 -14.37 37.80 7.04
N ASN A 302 -14.71 38.92 6.41
CA ASN A 302 -16.09 39.29 6.11
C ASN A 302 -16.30 39.22 4.60
N LYS A 303 -16.97 38.17 4.13
CA LYS A 303 -17.96 38.38 3.07
C LYS A 303 -18.94 39.39 3.66
N LYS A 304 -18.89 40.66 3.22
CA LYS A 304 -19.97 41.59 3.53
C LYS A 304 -21.23 40.96 2.91
N GLU A 305 -22.19 40.60 3.74
CA GLU A 305 -23.53 40.28 3.26
C GLU A 305 -24.06 41.54 2.58
N ILE A 306 -24.39 41.44 1.30
CA ILE A 306 -24.92 42.56 0.52
C ILE A 306 -26.32 42.85 1.04
N ASP A 307 -26.60 44.12 1.34
CA ASP A 307 -27.92 44.55 1.79
C ASP A 307 -28.88 44.52 0.58
N GLN A 308 -29.83 43.58 0.59
CA GLN A 308 -30.72 43.32 -0.56
C GLN A 308 -31.66 44.49 -0.86
N ASP A 309 -31.77 45.46 0.04
CA ASP A 309 -32.62 46.63 -0.10
C ASP A 309 -31.91 47.81 -0.80
N ASN A 310 -30.59 47.73 -1.06
CA ASN A 310 -29.83 48.79 -1.72
C ASN A 310 -29.57 48.49 -3.21
N ILE A 311 -30.37 49.10 -4.08
CA ILE A 311 -30.37 48.86 -5.55
C ILE A 311 -29.01 49.17 -6.19
N GLU A 312 -28.28 50.19 -5.71
CA GLU A 312 -26.97 50.56 -6.29
C GLU A 312 -25.89 49.50 -6.05
N GLU A 313 -25.91 48.81 -4.90
CA GLU A 313 -24.92 47.76 -4.59
C GLU A 313 -25.15 46.50 -5.43
N ILE A 314 -26.42 46.16 -5.69
CA ILE A 314 -26.82 45.04 -6.55
C ILE A 314 -26.35 45.26 -7.99
N ASP A 315 -26.51 46.48 -8.52
CA ASP A 315 -26.07 46.82 -9.87
C ASP A 315 -24.54 46.74 -10.02
N ILE A 316 -23.79 47.20 -9.02
CA ILE A 316 -22.32 47.11 -9.00
C ILE A 316 -21.86 45.65 -9.01
N GLU A 317 -22.54 44.78 -8.27
CA GLU A 317 -22.20 43.35 -8.22
C GLU A 317 -22.57 42.62 -9.51
N MET A 318 -23.74 42.92 -10.10
CA MET A 318 -24.13 42.39 -11.40
C MET A 318 -23.12 42.79 -12.49
N TYR A 319 -22.63 44.03 -12.45
CA TYR A 319 -21.62 44.50 -13.40
C TYR A 319 -20.26 43.83 -13.21
N LYS A 320 -19.86 43.56 -11.95
CA LYS A 320 -18.64 42.79 -11.65
C LYS A 320 -18.75 41.34 -12.08
N ALA A 321 -19.90 40.70 -11.87
CA ALA A 321 -20.16 39.33 -12.32
C ALA A 321 -20.07 39.21 -13.84
N ARG A 322 -20.71 40.14 -14.58
CA ARG A 322 -20.63 40.17 -16.05
C ARG A 322 -19.20 40.35 -16.55
N LYS A 323 -18.44 41.27 -15.97
CA LYS A 323 -17.02 41.45 -16.30
C LYS A 323 -16.17 40.22 -16.02
N TRP A 324 -16.50 39.48 -14.98
CA TRP A 324 -15.80 38.25 -14.63
C TRP A 324 -16.09 37.12 -15.61
N ASP A 325 -17.33 37.04 -16.09
CA ASP A 325 -17.72 36.09 -17.14
C ASP A 325 -17.04 36.44 -18.47
N GLU A 326 -17.05 37.70 -18.90
CA GLU A 326 -16.31 38.17 -20.09
C GLU A 326 -14.82 37.83 -20.00
N PHE A 327 -14.18 38.09 -18.85
CA PHE A 327 -12.78 37.75 -18.65
C PHE A 327 -12.50 36.24 -18.76
N LYS A 328 -13.40 35.39 -18.24
CA LYS A 328 -13.25 33.93 -18.36
C LYS A 328 -13.44 33.43 -19.78
N GLU A 329 -14.34 34.04 -20.54
CA GLU A 329 -14.52 33.75 -21.95
C GLU A 329 -13.30 34.15 -22.77
N GLU A 330 -12.70 35.32 -22.49
CA GLU A 330 -11.45 35.77 -23.12
C GLU A 330 -10.22 34.94 -22.69
N ASN A 331 -10.22 34.35 -21.49
CA ASN A 331 -9.10 33.60 -20.92
C ASN A 331 -9.47 32.13 -20.67
N PRO A 332 -9.65 31.32 -21.74
CA PRO A 332 -10.02 29.92 -21.60
C PRO A 332 -8.94 29.12 -20.87
N LYS A 333 -9.38 28.19 -20.01
CA LYS A 333 -8.49 27.31 -19.24
C LYS A 333 -7.50 26.60 -20.16
N GLY A 334 -6.21 26.73 -19.84
CA GLY A 334 -5.13 26.10 -20.59
C GLY A 334 -4.55 26.93 -21.74
N TRP A 335 -4.96 28.20 -21.91
CA TRP A 335 -4.34 29.13 -22.88
C TRP A 335 -2.80 29.16 -22.78
N GLY A 336 -2.23 29.17 -21.57
CA GLY A 336 -0.78 29.16 -21.35
C GLY A 336 -0.05 27.88 -21.78
N ASN A 337 -0.72 26.72 -21.77
CA ASN A 337 -0.12 25.43 -22.16
C ASN A 337 -0.23 25.14 -23.67
N ARG A 338 -0.84 26.04 -24.44
CA ARG A 338 -1.00 25.90 -25.90
C ARG A 338 0.15 26.52 -26.69
N ALA A 339 0.97 27.39 -26.08
CA ALA A 339 2.06 28.09 -26.75
C ALA A 339 3.30 27.23 -27.05
N ASN A 340 3.44 26.04 -26.43
CA ASN A 340 4.60 25.16 -26.62
C ASN A 340 4.29 23.89 -27.44
N ARG A 341 3.28 23.96 -28.31
CA ARG A 341 3.05 22.97 -29.38
C ARG A 341 3.54 23.56 -30.70
N GLY A 342 4.86 23.67 -30.83
CA GLY A 342 5.57 23.99 -32.07
C GLY A 342 6.45 22.81 -32.45
#